data_AF-A0A6C0IKE9-F1
#
_entry.id   AF-A0A6C0IKE9-F1
#
_cell.length_a   1.000
_cell.length_b   1.000
_cell.length_c   1.000
_cell.angle_alpha   90.00
_cell.angle_beta   90.00
_cell.angle_gamma   90.00
#
_symmetry.space_group_name_H-M   'P 1'
#
loop_
_entity.id
_entity.type
_entity.pdbx_description
1 polymer ?
#
loop_
_entity_poly.entity_id
_entity_poly.type
_entity_poly.pdbx_seq_one_letter_code
_entity_poly.pdbx_strand_id
1 'polypeptide(L)'
;MKLITNPRHYITSKWKRITVLIILYTIVLTVFFDDSDFTGLLAIDNTVNEIKETAEGEKPKPSHTQLVVSLLDMLIERFTFVVITISSVGYGDVVPKSRRLRLINSFFILLFVYVIYND
;
A
#
# COMPACT_ATOMS: atom_id res chain seq x y z
N MET A 1 -39.25 30.63 -1.19
CA MET A 1 -37.86 30.77 -0.71
C MET A 1 -37.32 29.35 -0.50
N LYS A 2 -36.59 28.81 -1.48
CA LYS A 2 -36.17 27.40 -1.53
C LYS A 2 -34.66 27.34 -1.34
N LEU A 3 -34.21 27.07 -0.13
CA LEU A 3 -32.80 26.74 0.14
C LEU A 3 -32.63 25.25 -0.14
N ILE A 4 -32.32 24.92 -1.39
CA ILE A 4 -31.81 23.60 -1.76
C ILE A 4 -30.28 23.73 -1.73
N THR A 5 -29.69 23.57 -0.55
CA THR A 5 -28.25 23.36 -0.45
C THR A 5 -27.96 21.95 -0.98
N ASN A 6 -27.37 21.89 -2.17
CA ASN A 6 -27.03 20.66 -2.86
C ASN A 6 -25.92 19.90 -2.09
N PRO A 7 -26.18 18.72 -1.51
CA PRO A 7 -25.21 17.98 -0.69
C PRO A 7 -24.04 17.40 -1.51
N ARG A 8 -24.13 17.42 -2.85
CA ARG A 8 -23.09 16.84 -3.72
C ARG A 8 -21.76 17.59 -3.70
N HIS A 9 -21.73 18.88 -3.38
CA HIS A 9 -20.49 19.65 -3.50
C HIS A 9 -19.51 19.37 -2.34
N TYR A 10 -20.02 19.20 -1.13
CA TYR A 10 -19.21 19.09 0.09
C TYR A 10 -18.50 17.74 0.24
N ILE A 11 -19.14 16.67 -0.24
CA ILE A 11 -18.57 15.31 -0.23
C ILE A 11 -17.34 15.24 -1.17
N THR A 12 -17.32 16.01 -2.27
CA THR A 12 -16.26 15.83 -3.27
C THR A 12 -14.87 16.31 -2.83
N SER A 13 -14.75 17.34 -1.99
CA SER A 13 -13.43 17.89 -1.61
C SER A 13 -12.68 16.96 -0.66
N LYS A 14 -13.35 16.39 0.34
CA LYS A 14 -12.73 15.47 1.31
C LYS A 14 -12.24 14.18 0.66
N TRP A 15 -13.11 13.54 -0.13
CA TRP A 15 -12.78 12.30 -0.80
C TRP A 15 -11.62 12.51 -1.79
N LYS A 16 -11.54 13.67 -2.45
CA LYS A 16 -10.36 14.04 -3.25
C LYS A 16 -9.08 14.10 -2.40
N ARG A 17 -9.09 14.74 -1.23
CA ARG A 17 -7.92 14.81 -0.31
C ARG A 17 -7.48 13.41 0.12
N ILE A 18 -8.44 12.55 0.49
CA ILE A 18 -8.16 11.16 0.88
C ILE A 18 -7.56 10.36 -0.28
N THR A 19 -8.15 10.43 -1.47
CA THR A 19 -7.62 9.74 -2.66
C THR A 19 -6.21 10.22 -3.02
N VAL A 20 -5.96 11.53 -2.95
CA VAL A 20 -4.61 12.08 -3.17
C VAL A 20 -3.63 11.55 -2.11
N LEU A 21 -4.04 11.49 -0.84
CA LEU A 21 -3.20 10.99 0.24
C LEU A 21 -2.84 9.51 0.05
N ILE A 22 -3.80 8.68 -0.37
CA ILE A 22 -3.58 7.26 -0.67
C ILE A 22 -2.58 7.11 -1.80
N ILE A 23 -2.81 7.77 -2.94
CA ILE A 23 -1.93 7.68 -4.12
C ILE A 23 -0.53 8.18 -3.78
N LEU A 24 -0.43 9.34 -3.11
CA LEU A 24 0.84 9.92 -2.70
C LEU A 24 1.61 8.98 -1.79
N TYR A 25 0.95 8.41 -0.78
CA TYR A 25 1.61 7.52 0.16
C TYR A 25 2.01 6.20 -0.51
N THR A 26 1.20 5.63 -1.40
CA THR A 26 1.61 4.47 -2.22
C THR A 26 2.85 4.77 -3.05
N ILE A 27 2.93 5.93 -3.72
CA ILE A 27 4.13 6.33 -4.48
C ILE A 27 5.34 6.46 -3.55
N VAL A 28 5.17 7.07 -2.38
CA VAL A 28 6.24 7.17 -1.38
C VAL A 28 6.73 5.78 -0.96
N LEU A 29 5.82 4.85 -0.70
CA LEU A 29 6.18 3.47 -0.35
C LEU A 29 6.90 2.74 -1.47
N THR A 30 6.47 2.93 -2.73
CA THR A 30 7.08 2.27 -3.90
C THR A 30 8.45 2.84 -4.27
N VAL A 31 8.68 4.15 -4.07
CA VAL A 31 9.92 4.82 -4.49
C VAL A 31 11.00 4.80 -3.41
N PHE A 32 10.62 4.86 -2.13
CA PHE A 32 11.59 5.04 -1.03
C PHE A 32 11.85 3.77 -0.22
N PHE A 33 11.08 2.70 -0.41
CA PHE A 33 11.18 1.48 0.40
C PHE A 33 11.17 0.23 -0.46
N ASP A 34 12.17 -0.62 -0.24
CA ASP A 34 12.31 -1.89 -0.94
C ASP A 34 11.50 -2.99 -0.25
N ASP A 35 11.31 -4.13 -0.90
CA ASP A 35 10.61 -5.28 -0.30
C ASP A 35 11.26 -5.77 1.00
N SER A 36 12.56 -5.55 1.15
CA SER A 36 13.30 -5.88 2.38
C SER A 36 12.88 -5.04 3.60
N ASP A 37 12.27 -3.88 3.38
CA ASP A 37 11.71 -3.03 4.44
C ASP A 37 10.35 -3.55 4.94
N PHE A 38 9.75 -4.49 4.22
CA PHE A 38 8.49 -5.14 4.55
C PHE A 38 8.72 -6.61 4.97
N THR A 39 7.72 -7.16 5.63
CA THR A 39 7.62 -8.57 6.03
C THR A 39 6.14 -8.94 6.14
N GLY A 40 5.82 -10.16 6.54
CA GLY A 40 4.44 -10.61 6.76
C GLY A 40 4.21 -11.98 6.16
N LEU A 41 2.95 -12.41 6.12
CA LEU A 41 2.57 -13.71 5.57
C LEU A 41 3.00 -13.84 4.09
N LEU A 42 2.88 -12.77 3.31
CA LEU A 42 3.24 -12.77 1.89
C LEU A 42 4.75 -12.98 1.69
N ALA A 43 5.59 -12.35 2.52
CA ALA A 43 7.04 -12.52 2.47
C ALA A 43 7.45 -13.96 2.82
N ILE A 44 6.73 -14.59 3.75
CA ILE A 44 6.96 -15.99 4.13
C ILE A 44 6.55 -16.93 2.99
N ASP A 45 5.38 -16.69 2.37
CA ASP A 45 4.90 -17.51 1.25
C ASP A 45 5.87 -17.46 0.06
N ASN A 46 6.35 -16.26 -0.29
CA ASN A 46 7.36 -16.08 -1.33
C ASN A 46 8.66 -16.85 -1.00
N THR A 47 9.14 -16.77 0.24
CA THR A 47 10.33 -17.51 0.68
C THR A 47 10.13 -19.02 0.57
N VAL A 48 8.94 -19.54 0.90
CA VAL A 48 8.62 -20.97 0.81
C VAL A 48 8.54 -21.42 -0.65
N ASN A 49 7.95 -20.60 -1.53
CA ASN A 49 7.86 -20.89 -2.96
C ASN A 49 9.25 -20.95 -3.60
N GLU A 50 10.15 -20.01 -3.27
CA GLU A 50 11.54 -20.05 -3.75
C GLU A 50 12.29 -21.34 -3.33
N ILE A 51 12.06 -21.82 -2.10
CA ILE A 51 12.65 -23.07 -1.61
C ILE A 51 12.11 -24.27 -2.39
N LYS A 52 10.80 -24.33 -2.65
CA LYS A 52 10.17 -25.40 -3.45
C LYS A 52 10.71 -25.42 -4.86
N GLU A 53 10.78 -24.27 -5.52
CA GLU A 53 11.33 -24.16 -6.88
C GLU A 53 12.81 -24.58 -6.95
N THR A 54 13.59 -24.27 -5.92
CA THR A 54 14.98 -24.72 -5.81
C THR A 54 15.09 -26.24 -5.63
N ALA A 55 14.14 -26.86 -4.94
CA ALA A 55 14.07 -28.31 -4.77
C ALA A 55 13.60 -29.03 -6.04
N GLU A 56 12.76 -28.38 -6.86
CA GLU A 56 12.14 -28.95 -8.07
C GLU A 56 12.88 -28.61 -9.38
N GLY A 57 13.86 -27.69 -9.36
CA GLY A 57 14.86 -27.52 -10.42
C GLY A 57 14.42 -26.70 -11.64
N GLU A 58 13.30 -25.98 -11.59
CA GLU A 58 12.77 -25.22 -12.73
C GLU A 58 12.71 -23.72 -12.42
N LYS A 59 13.52 -22.90 -13.11
CA LYS A 59 13.38 -21.43 -13.11
C LYS A 59 12.96 -20.95 -14.50
N PRO A 60 11.84 -20.23 -14.63
CA PRO A 60 11.45 -19.61 -15.90
C PRO A 60 12.43 -18.48 -16.28
N LYS A 61 12.82 -18.45 -17.55
CA LYS A 61 13.83 -17.53 -18.11
C LYS A 61 13.28 -16.09 -18.17
N PRO A 62 14.04 -15.07 -17.73
CA PRO A 62 13.51 -13.72 -17.65
C PRO A 62 13.38 -13.06 -19.03
N SER A 63 12.16 -12.65 -19.34
CA SER A 63 11.75 -11.86 -20.50
C SER A 63 11.38 -10.44 -20.04
N HIS A 64 11.44 -9.44 -20.92
CA HIS A 64 11.07 -8.03 -20.65
C HIS A 64 9.70 -7.88 -19.95
N THR A 65 8.77 -8.82 -20.17
CA THR A 65 7.47 -8.86 -19.51
C THR A 65 7.58 -9.01 -17.99
N GLN A 66 8.58 -9.74 -17.48
CA GLN A 66 8.73 -10.00 -16.04
C GLN A 66 9.03 -8.74 -15.23
N LEU A 67 9.74 -7.76 -15.80
CA LEU A 67 10.06 -6.51 -15.11
C LEU A 67 8.80 -5.66 -14.91
N VAL A 68 7.92 -5.60 -15.92
CA VAL A 68 6.65 -4.87 -15.79
C VAL A 68 5.73 -5.56 -14.78
N VAL A 69 5.68 -6.90 -14.82
CA VAL A 69 4.89 -7.70 -13.88
C VAL A 69 5.38 -7.47 -12.45
N SER A 70 6.69 -7.53 -12.19
CA SER A 70 7.22 -7.32 -10.83
C SER A 70 6.95 -5.91 -10.29
N LEU A 71 7.01 -4.88 -11.14
CA LEU A 71 6.64 -3.52 -10.74
C LEU A 71 5.15 -3.40 -10.42
N LEU A 72 4.29 -4.07 -11.18
CA LEU A 72 2.85 -4.09 -10.92
C LEU A 72 2.53 -4.83 -9.63
N ASP A 73 3.15 -5.99 -9.39
CA ASP A 73 2.99 -6.77 -8.16
C ASP A 73 3.38 -5.92 -6.95
N MET A 74 4.56 -5.29 -6.99
CA MET A 74 5.01 -4.37 -5.95
C MET A 74 4.01 -3.22 -5.74
N LEU A 75 3.52 -2.58 -6.81
CA LEU A 75 2.54 -1.49 -6.70
C LEU A 75 1.22 -1.93 -6.07
N ILE A 76 0.72 -3.11 -6.46
CA ILE A 76 -0.53 -3.67 -5.95
C ILE A 76 -0.40 -4.00 -4.46
N GLU A 77 0.71 -4.62 -4.05
CA GLU A 77 0.98 -4.92 -2.64
C GLU A 77 1.05 -3.65 -1.79
N ARG A 78 1.79 -2.63 -2.25
CA ARG A 78 1.89 -1.35 -1.53
C ARG A 78 0.55 -0.65 -1.44
N PHE A 79 -0.22 -0.60 -2.54
CA PHE A 79 -1.56 -0.02 -2.54
C PHE A 79 -2.50 -0.77 -1.58
N THR A 80 -2.48 -2.10 -1.63
CA THR A 80 -3.29 -2.96 -0.77
C THR A 80 -2.96 -2.74 0.71
N PHE A 81 -1.67 -2.63 1.05
CA PHE A 81 -1.22 -2.27 2.39
C PHE A 81 -1.81 -0.91 2.85
N VAL A 82 -1.77 0.12 2.00
CA VAL A 82 -2.36 1.43 2.32
C VAL A 82 -3.86 1.32 2.56
N VAL A 83 -4.60 0.65 1.67
CA VAL A 83 -6.06 0.46 1.79
C VAL A 83 -6.44 -0.28 3.07
N ILE A 84 -5.74 -1.35 3.41
CA ILE A 84 -5.97 -2.14 4.62
C ILE A 84 -5.63 -1.33 5.89
N THR A 85 -4.60 -0.48 5.81
CA THR A 85 -4.21 0.38 6.93
C THR A 85 -5.26 1.46 7.20
N ILE A 86 -5.72 2.17 6.16
CA ILE A 86 -6.73 3.22 6.31
C ILE A 86 -8.11 2.67 6.70
N SER A 87 -8.42 1.43 6.32
CA SER A 87 -9.66 0.75 6.72
C SER A 87 -9.60 0.19 8.14
N SER A 88 -8.45 0.32 8.82
CA SER A 88 -8.18 -0.21 10.17
C SER A 88 -8.34 -1.73 10.31
N VAL A 89 -8.30 -2.47 9.20
CA VAL A 89 -8.44 -3.93 9.21
C VAL A 89 -7.15 -4.62 9.66
N GLY A 90 -6.02 -4.26 9.04
CA GLY A 90 -4.69 -4.73 9.45
C GLY A 90 -4.47 -6.25 9.45
N TYR A 91 -4.67 -6.95 8.33
CA TYR A 91 -4.51 -8.41 8.23
C TYR A 91 -3.14 -8.95 8.65
N GLY A 92 -2.07 -8.15 8.51
CA GLY A 92 -0.71 -8.58 8.81
C GLY A 92 0.00 -9.32 7.67
N ASP A 93 -0.61 -9.38 6.49
CA ASP A 93 0.00 -9.96 5.28
C ASP A 93 1.25 -9.18 4.83
N VAL A 94 1.21 -7.87 5.02
CA VAL A 94 2.30 -6.92 4.78
C VAL A 94 2.47 -6.04 6.01
N VAL A 95 3.67 -6.01 6.58
CA VAL A 95 4.01 -5.37 7.85
C VAL A 95 5.34 -4.62 7.71
N PRO A 96 5.44 -3.38 8.22
CA PRO A 96 6.69 -2.64 8.20
C PRO A 96 7.74 -3.28 9.12
N LYS A 97 8.84 -3.76 8.53
CA LYS A 97 9.97 -4.35 9.23
C LYS A 97 10.96 -3.29 9.68
N SER A 98 11.29 -2.33 8.82
CA SER A 98 12.33 -1.35 9.11
C SER A 98 11.86 -0.23 10.03
N ARG A 99 12.78 0.28 10.86
CA ARG A 99 12.48 1.35 11.83
C ARG A 99 12.01 2.64 11.14
N ARG A 100 12.58 2.95 9.97
CA ARG A 100 12.23 4.14 9.17
C ARG A 100 10.82 4.03 8.63
N LEU A 101 10.47 2.88 8.07
CA LEU A 101 9.13 2.62 7.54
C LEU A 101 8.07 2.63 8.64
N ARG A 102 8.36 2.02 9.80
CA ARG A 102 7.45 2.08 10.97
C ARG A 102 7.14 3.52 11.38
N LEU A 103 8.17 4.37 11.44
CA LEU A 103 8.02 5.77 11.83
C LEU A 103 7.18 6.54 10.80
N ILE A 104 7.48 6.40 9.51
CA ILE A 104 6.71 7.04 8.43
C ILE A 104 5.26 6.55 8.42
N ASN A 105 5.03 5.26 8.66
CA ASN A 105 3.70 4.69 8.75
C ASN A 105 2.90 5.25 9.94
N SER A 106 3.54 5.42 11.10
CA SER A 106 2.91 6.07 12.25
C SER A 106 2.52 7.53 11.93
N PHE A 107 3.40 8.29 11.28
CA PHE A 107 3.07 9.67 10.85
C PHE A 107 1.94 9.70 9.83
N PHE A 108 1.93 8.78 8.86
CA PHE A 108 0.85 8.66 7.88
C PHE A 108 -0.50 8.40 8.54
N ILE A 109 -0.58 7.48 9.50
CA ILE A 109 -1.83 7.18 10.22
C ILE A 109 -2.33 8.43 10.96
N LEU A 110 -1.45 9.15 11.65
CA LEU A 110 -1.81 10.39 12.35
C LEU A 110 -2.31 11.47 11.37
N LEU A 111 -1.62 11.63 10.24
CA LEU A 111 -2.03 12.56 9.19
C LEU A 111 -3.38 12.17 8.58
N PHE A 112 -3.62 10.89 8.34
CA PHE A 112 -4.88 10.39 7.83
C PHE A 112 -6.05 10.67 8.79
N VAL A 113 -5.87 10.37 10.08
CA VAL A 113 -6.86 10.71 11.12
C VAL A 113 -7.11 12.22 11.17
N TYR A 114 -6.05 13.02 11.10
CA TYR A 114 -6.18 14.49 11.03
C TYR A 114 -6.97 14.93 9.79
N VAL A 115 -6.73 14.38 8.60
CA VAL A 115 -7.47 14.74 7.37
C VAL A 115 -8.93 14.28 7.42
N ILE A 116 -9.23 13.17 8.11
CA ILE A 116 -10.61 12.73 8.33
C ILE A 116 -11.36 13.68 9.26
N TYR A 117 -10.71 14.06 10.36
CA TYR A 117 -11.36 14.83 11.43
C TYR A 117 -11.38 16.34 11.14
N ASN A 118 -10.28 16.85 10.57
CA ASN A 118 -10.14 18.25 10.23
C ASN A 118 -10.74 18.48 8.84
N ASP A 119 -11.87 19.14 8.87
CA ASP A 119 -12.68 19.48 7.72
C ASP A 119 -12.76 20.98 7.51
#